data_AF-A0A1G5BC64-F1
#
_entry.id   AF-A0A1G5BC64-F1
#
_cell.length_a   1.000
_cell.length_b   1.000
_cell.length_c   1.000
_cell.angle_alpha   90.00
_cell.angle_beta   90.00
_cell.angle_gamma   90.00
#
_symmetry.space_group_name_H-M   'P 1'
#
loop_
_entity.id
_entity.type
_entity.pdbx_description
1 polymer ?
#
loop_
_entity_poly.entity_id
_entity_poly.type
_entity_poly.pdbx_seq_one_letter_code
_entity_poly.pdbx_strand_id
1 'polypeptide(L)'
;MKQKNKSWLAVFFGGFLSLMFLNVALAQGSCSCGPDFCLNDPRYSEKLLHKKSSLKNLGYPDDLVSLLDKDGACVACVERAPDGFSIREVGGDGSMRTSAWSAAAEKAARDALIQGKLRVYYKFNVARRFSCCGERRYDELPDWNATHDVNTDMVITCTLSGSSAICI
;
A
#
# COMPACT_ATOMS: atom_id res chain seq x y z
N MET A 1 44.24 39.63 -45.09
CA MET A 1 43.64 40.96 -44.81
C MET A 1 42.40 40.78 -43.93
N LYS A 2 42.37 41.50 -42.81
CA LYS A 2 41.24 41.90 -41.93
C LYS A 2 40.47 40.81 -41.14
N GLN A 3 40.71 40.60 -39.82
CA GLN A 3 40.30 41.38 -38.61
C GLN A 3 38.76 41.43 -38.45
N LYS A 4 38.07 41.08 -37.34
CA LYS A 4 38.36 41.20 -35.89
C LYS A 4 37.50 40.20 -35.09
N ASN A 5 38.11 39.43 -34.19
CA ASN A 5 37.42 38.81 -33.05
C ASN A 5 37.30 39.87 -31.94
N LYS A 6 36.09 40.08 -31.40
CA LYS A 6 35.84 40.94 -30.23
C LYS A 6 35.43 40.07 -29.04
N SER A 7 36.33 39.99 -28.07
CA SER A 7 36.07 39.55 -26.71
C SER A 7 35.03 40.43 -26.02
N TRP A 8 34.17 39.82 -25.21
CA TRP A 8 33.56 40.46 -24.04
C TRP A 8 33.68 39.52 -22.85
N LEU A 9 34.59 39.86 -21.93
CA LEU A 9 34.59 39.35 -20.56
C LEU A 9 33.38 39.94 -19.84
N ALA A 10 32.52 39.09 -19.31
CA ALA A 10 31.57 39.48 -18.27
C ALA A 10 32.08 38.93 -16.94
N VAL A 11 32.57 39.84 -16.10
CA VAL A 11 32.91 39.62 -14.69
C VAL A 11 31.59 39.43 -13.93
N PHE A 12 31.32 38.22 -13.45
CA PHE A 12 30.21 37.97 -12.53
C PHE A 12 30.67 38.16 -11.09
N PHE A 13 30.10 39.20 -10.47
CA PHE A 13 30.23 39.54 -9.06
C PHE A 13 29.74 38.39 -8.17
N GLY A 14 30.58 37.99 -7.21
CA GLY A 14 30.21 37.14 -6.10
C GLY A 14 29.25 37.85 -5.17
N GLY A 15 28.02 37.36 -5.11
CA GLY A 15 27.06 37.64 -4.04
C GLY A 15 26.93 36.39 -3.19
N PHE A 16 27.65 36.34 -2.07
CA PHE A 16 27.56 35.28 -1.08
C PHE A 16 26.25 35.48 -0.28
N LEU A 17 25.13 35.02 -0.82
CA LEU A 17 23.85 35.03 -0.13
C LEU A 17 23.85 33.88 0.89
N SER A 18 24.10 34.23 2.14
CA SER A 18 24.04 33.31 3.28
C SER A 18 22.59 32.85 3.45
N LEU A 19 22.26 31.67 2.93
CA LEU A 19 21.00 30.99 3.23
C LEU A 19 21.04 30.56 4.70
N MET A 20 20.30 31.28 5.53
CA MET A 20 19.86 30.81 6.84
C MET A 20 19.04 29.53 6.63
N PHE A 21 19.68 28.37 6.80
CA PHE A 21 18.98 27.10 6.96
C PHE A 21 18.20 27.17 8.28
N LEU A 22 16.91 27.55 8.20
CA LEU A 22 15.97 27.24 9.27
C LEU A 22 15.90 25.72 9.39
N ASN A 23 16.59 25.19 10.39
CA ASN A 23 16.34 23.84 10.90
C ASN A 23 14.94 23.85 11.50
N VAL A 24 13.93 23.56 10.68
CA VAL A 24 12.61 23.15 11.17
C VAL A 24 12.83 21.79 11.81
N ALA A 25 13.08 21.77 13.11
CA ALA A 25 12.98 20.56 13.90
C ALA A 25 11.54 20.08 13.82
N LEU A 26 11.28 19.13 12.93
CA LEU A 26 10.01 18.41 12.86
C LEU A 26 9.78 17.81 14.24
N ALA A 27 8.85 18.38 14.99
CA ALA A 27 8.34 17.78 16.20
C ALA A 27 7.83 16.39 15.82
N GLN A 28 8.59 15.35 16.18
CA GLN A 28 8.08 13.98 16.13
C GLN A 28 6.86 13.98 17.04
N GLY A 29 5.67 13.85 16.44
CA GLY A 29 4.43 13.81 17.19
C GLY A 29 4.47 12.62 18.13
N SER A 30 4.88 12.85 19.38
CA SER A 30 4.94 11.80 20.38
C SER A 30 3.50 11.44 20.76
N CYS A 31 2.98 10.35 20.21
CA CYS A 31 1.76 9.73 20.67
C CYS A 31 2.05 8.76 21.83
N SER A 32 1.02 8.45 22.63
CA SER A 32 1.18 7.66 23.86
C SER A 32 1.55 6.19 23.66
N CYS A 33 1.46 5.68 22.44
CA CYS A 33 1.71 4.28 22.08
C CYS A 33 3.06 4.03 21.39
N GLY A 34 3.93 5.05 21.34
CA GLY A 34 5.25 4.97 20.73
C GLY A 34 5.28 5.47 19.27
N PRO A 35 6.43 5.97 18.80
CA PRO A 35 6.55 6.73 17.56
C PRO A 35 6.08 5.95 16.31
N ASP A 36 6.32 4.63 16.25
CA ASP A 36 5.96 3.83 15.07
C ASP A 36 4.45 3.64 14.90
N PHE A 37 3.68 3.79 15.98
CA PHE A 37 2.23 3.68 15.97
C PHE A 37 1.54 5.04 15.76
N CYS A 38 2.29 6.14 15.75
CA CYS A 38 1.73 7.47 15.59
C CYS A 38 1.24 7.70 14.17
N LEU A 39 0.04 8.29 14.07
CA LEU A 39 -0.46 8.81 12.81
C LEU A 39 0.42 9.99 12.35
N ASN A 40 0.62 10.12 11.04
CA ASN A 40 1.38 11.21 10.41
C ASN A 40 2.87 11.25 10.77
N ASP A 41 3.48 10.13 11.18
CA ASP A 41 4.92 10.06 11.34
C ASP A 41 5.62 10.33 9.98
N PRO A 42 6.60 11.26 9.91
CA PRO A 42 7.22 11.67 8.65
C PRO A 42 7.96 10.52 7.94
N ARG A 43 8.33 9.44 8.64
CA ARG A 43 8.97 8.25 8.07
C ARG A 43 8.00 7.38 7.27
N TYR A 44 6.69 7.55 7.47
CA TYR A 44 5.67 6.68 6.88
C TYR A 44 5.74 6.65 5.35
N SER A 45 5.78 7.82 4.69
CA SER A 45 5.73 7.91 3.23
C SER A 45 6.95 7.26 2.57
N GLU A 46 8.15 7.47 3.13
CA GLU A 46 9.39 6.86 2.66
C GLU A 46 9.37 5.34 2.82
N LYS A 47 8.94 4.84 4.00
CA LYS A 47 8.84 3.40 4.26
C LYS A 47 7.83 2.72 3.36
N LEU A 48 6.66 3.34 3.16
CA LEU A 48 5.64 2.83 2.24
C LEU A 48 6.17 2.78 0.81
N LEU A 49 6.84 3.83 0.34
CA LEU A 49 7.44 3.87 -0.99
C LEU A 49 8.48 2.76 -1.17
N HIS A 50 9.35 2.54 -0.18
CA HIS A 50 10.36 1.50 -0.22
C HIS A 50 9.71 0.09 -0.28
N LYS A 51 8.72 -0.18 0.58
CA LYS A 51 7.97 -1.45 0.58
C LYS A 51 7.29 -1.71 -0.76
N LYS A 52 6.59 -0.72 -1.31
CA LYS A 52 5.94 -0.82 -2.64
C LYS A 52 6.97 -1.09 -3.75
N SER A 53 8.10 -0.41 -3.71
CA SER A 53 9.18 -0.62 -4.69
C SER A 53 9.77 -2.04 -4.60
N SER A 54 9.98 -2.54 -3.38
CA SER A 54 10.44 -3.91 -3.15
C SER A 54 9.46 -4.95 -3.70
N LEU A 55 8.16 -4.80 -3.42
CA LEU A 55 7.12 -5.72 -3.94
C LEU A 55 7.01 -5.66 -5.47
N LYS A 56 7.13 -4.47 -6.07
CA LYS A 56 7.19 -4.34 -7.55
C LYS A 56 8.39 -5.06 -8.14
N ASN A 57 9.55 -4.97 -7.50
CA ASN A 57 10.77 -5.68 -7.94
C ASN A 57 10.64 -7.21 -7.82
N LEU A 58 9.76 -7.71 -6.94
CA LEU A 58 9.40 -9.12 -6.86
C LEU A 58 8.39 -9.55 -7.94
N GLY A 59 7.91 -8.62 -8.77
CA GLY A 59 7.00 -8.89 -9.88
C GLY A 59 5.51 -8.90 -9.50
N TYR A 60 5.14 -8.36 -8.34
CA TYR A 60 3.73 -8.21 -7.99
C TYR A 60 3.06 -7.13 -8.86
N PRO A 61 1.82 -7.36 -9.32
CA PRO A 61 1.09 -6.41 -10.15
C PRO A 61 0.69 -5.16 -9.36
N ASP A 62 0.49 -4.05 -10.09
CA ASP A 62 0.23 -2.73 -9.50
C ASP A 62 -1.07 -2.69 -8.68
N ASP A 63 -2.10 -3.45 -9.05
CA ASP A 63 -3.36 -3.53 -8.30
C ASP A 63 -3.13 -4.08 -6.89
N LEU A 64 -2.34 -5.15 -6.76
CA LEU A 64 -1.94 -5.69 -5.47
C LEU A 64 -1.07 -4.71 -4.69
N VAL A 65 -0.06 -4.11 -5.32
CA VAL A 65 0.82 -3.15 -4.65
C VAL A 65 0.05 -1.90 -4.16
N SER A 66 -1.04 -1.52 -4.84
CA SER A 66 -1.90 -0.41 -4.40
C SER A 66 -2.66 -0.71 -3.10
N LEU A 67 -2.80 -1.99 -2.70
CA LEU A 67 -3.44 -2.35 -1.43
C LEU A 67 -2.67 -1.83 -0.21
N LEU A 68 -1.36 -1.60 -0.32
CA LEU A 68 -0.58 -1.01 0.77
C LEU A 68 -0.98 0.45 1.06
N ASP A 69 -1.61 1.13 0.10
CA ASP A 69 -2.12 2.49 0.31
C ASP A 69 -3.37 2.50 1.21
N LYS A 70 -3.98 1.33 1.47
CA LYS A 70 -5.18 1.17 2.29
C LYS A 70 -4.87 0.86 3.76
N ASP A 71 -3.70 0.30 4.08
CA ASP A 71 -3.39 -0.38 5.37
C ASP A 71 -3.04 0.53 6.56
N GLY A 72 -3.49 1.78 6.51
CA GLY A 72 -3.33 2.75 7.59
C GLY A 72 -2.10 3.64 7.45
N ALA A 73 -2.03 4.65 8.32
CA ALA A 73 -1.18 5.83 8.19
C ALA A 73 -0.05 5.93 9.24
N CYS A 74 0.39 4.80 9.80
CA CYS A 74 1.53 4.73 10.71
C CYS A 74 2.60 3.74 10.26
N VAL A 75 3.83 3.96 10.74
CA VAL A 75 5.03 3.19 10.35
C VAL A 75 4.90 1.70 10.68
N ALA A 76 4.33 1.38 11.85
CA ALA A 76 4.16 0.01 12.31
C ALA A 76 3.32 -0.85 11.35
N CYS A 77 2.32 -0.28 10.67
CA CYS A 77 1.54 -1.01 9.66
C CYS A 77 2.42 -1.46 8.50
N VAL A 78 3.23 -0.55 7.97
CA VAL A 78 4.12 -0.82 6.82
C VAL A 78 5.17 -1.87 7.16
N GLU A 79 5.75 -1.81 8.35
CA GLU A 79 6.82 -2.73 8.75
C GLU A 79 6.31 -4.13 9.12
N ARG A 80 5.08 -4.23 9.65
CA ARG A 80 4.48 -5.52 10.04
C ARG A 80 3.72 -6.20 8.91
N ALA A 81 3.35 -5.46 7.88
CA ALA A 81 2.76 -5.98 6.66
C ALA A 81 3.69 -7.04 6.02
N PRO A 82 3.16 -8.21 5.58
CA PRO A 82 3.96 -9.22 4.90
C PRO A 82 4.62 -8.72 3.61
N ASP A 83 5.74 -9.33 3.20
CA ASP A 83 6.39 -9.11 1.90
C ASP A 83 5.72 -9.91 0.77
N GLY A 84 4.39 -9.96 0.75
CA GLY A 84 3.63 -10.69 -0.26
C GLY A 84 2.14 -10.56 -0.08
N PHE A 85 1.40 -11.19 -0.99
CA PHE A 85 -0.06 -11.13 -1.00
C PHE A 85 -0.65 -12.52 -0.81
N SER A 86 -1.93 -12.56 -0.44
CA SER A 86 -2.70 -13.78 -0.25
C SER A 86 -4.00 -13.72 -1.02
N ILE A 87 -4.54 -14.91 -1.30
CA ILE A 87 -5.88 -15.11 -1.82
C ILE A 87 -6.69 -15.83 -0.75
N ARG A 88 -7.90 -15.34 -0.48
CA ARG A 88 -8.91 -16.07 0.30
C ARG A 88 -10.07 -16.44 -0.60
N GLU A 89 -10.34 -17.73 -0.71
CA GLU A 89 -11.45 -18.31 -1.45
C GLU A 89 -12.59 -18.62 -0.49
N VAL A 90 -13.82 -18.26 -0.85
CA VAL A 90 -15.02 -18.57 -0.07
C VAL A 90 -15.98 -19.41 -0.92
N GLY A 91 -16.19 -20.65 -0.49
CA GLY A 91 -17.05 -21.62 -1.16
C GLY A 91 -18.55 -21.35 -0.99
N GLY A 92 -19.37 -22.06 -1.78
CA GLY A 92 -20.84 -22.06 -1.67
C GLY A 92 -21.36 -22.46 -0.28
N ASP A 93 -20.65 -23.38 0.35
CA ASP A 93 -20.90 -23.96 1.67
C ASP A 93 -20.34 -23.12 2.84
N GLY A 94 -19.73 -21.96 2.56
CA GLY A 94 -19.07 -21.13 3.55
C GLY A 94 -17.67 -21.60 3.95
N SER A 95 -17.14 -22.64 3.31
CA SER A 95 -15.74 -23.03 3.50
C SER A 95 -14.81 -21.89 3.09
N MET A 96 -13.74 -21.69 3.86
CA MET A 96 -12.73 -20.68 3.58
C MET A 96 -11.37 -21.32 3.46
N ARG A 97 -10.62 -20.92 2.43
CA ARG A 97 -9.22 -21.32 2.23
C ARG A 97 -8.39 -20.09 1.94
N THR A 98 -7.26 -19.96 2.61
CA THR A 98 -6.28 -18.91 2.35
C THR A 98 -4.97 -19.53 1.86
N SER A 99 -4.41 -18.96 0.79
CA SER A 99 -3.12 -19.35 0.25
C SER A 99 -2.33 -18.13 -0.19
N ALA A 100 -1.01 -18.26 -0.30
CA ALA A 100 -0.19 -17.23 -0.91
C ALA A 100 -0.67 -16.92 -2.34
N TRP A 101 -0.63 -15.65 -2.71
CA TRP A 101 -0.98 -15.21 -4.05
C TRP A 101 0.09 -15.66 -5.04
N SER A 102 -0.37 -16.08 -6.21
CA SER A 102 0.42 -16.21 -7.43
C SER A 102 -0.52 -16.01 -8.62
N ALA A 103 0.02 -15.68 -9.79
CA ALA A 103 -0.81 -15.56 -11.00
C ALA A 103 -1.59 -16.86 -11.31
N ALA A 104 -0.98 -18.02 -11.04
CA ALA A 104 -1.64 -19.32 -11.20
C ALA A 104 -2.78 -19.54 -10.18
N ALA A 105 -2.56 -19.17 -8.91
CA ALA A 105 -3.58 -19.26 -7.87
C ALA A 105 -4.75 -18.30 -8.15
N GLU A 106 -4.47 -17.06 -8.59
CA GLU A 106 -5.53 -16.11 -8.98
C GLU A 106 -6.33 -16.62 -10.17
N LYS A 107 -5.67 -17.18 -11.18
CA LYS A 107 -6.36 -17.79 -12.31
C LYS A 107 -7.27 -18.94 -11.87
N ALA A 108 -6.77 -19.82 -11.00
CA ALA A 108 -7.55 -20.94 -10.48
C ALA A 108 -8.78 -20.47 -9.67
N ALA A 109 -8.61 -19.47 -8.80
CA ALA A 109 -9.70 -18.88 -8.03
C ALA A 109 -10.74 -18.22 -8.95
N ARG A 110 -10.29 -17.49 -9.98
CA ARG A 110 -11.16 -16.90 -11.02
C ARG A 110 -11.96 -17.95 -11.77
N ASP A 111 -11.32 -19.02 -12.23
CA ASP A 111 -11.99 -20.11 -12.95
C ASP A 111 -13.01 -20.82 -12.03
N ALA A 112 -12.65 -21.04 -10.76
CA ALA A 112 -13.54 -21.64 -9.76
C ALA A 112 -14.75 -20.75 -9.46
N LEU A 113 -14.58 -19.43 -9.42
CA LEU A 113 -15.66 -18.46 -9.28
C LEU A 113 -16.61 -18.49 -10.50
N ILE A 114 -16.07 -18.50 -11.73
CA ILE A 114 -16.87 -18.58 -12.97
C ILE A 114 -17.64 -19.90 -13.06
N GLN A 115 -17.06 -21.00 -12.56
CA GLN A 115 -17.72 -22.31 -12.49
C GLN A 115 -18.75 -22.43 -11.36
N GLY A 116 -18.94 -21.38 -10.55
CA GLY A 116 -19.87 -21.40 -9.41
C GLY A 116 -19.40 -22.22 -8.21
N LYS A 117 -18.11 -22.61 -8.16
CA LYS A 117 -17.52 -23.32 -7.00
C LYS A 117 -17.23 -22.37 -5.84
N LEU A 118 -16.87 -21.12 -6.17
CA LEU A 118 -16.68 -20.05 -5.20
C LEU A 118 -17.83 -19.06 -5.30
N ARG A 119 -18.18 -18.45 -4.16
CA ARG A 119 -19.09 -17.29 -4.10
C ARG A 119 -18.32 -15.99 -4.33
N VAL A 120 -17.13 -15.91 -3.77
CA VAL A 120 -16.24 -14.74 -3.81
C VAL A 120 -14.81 -15.22 -3.56
N TYR A 121 -13.83 -14.49 -4.07
CA TYR A 121 -12.47 -14.56 -3.55
C TYR A 121 -11.91 -13.16 -3.32
N TYR A 122 -10.96 -13.05 -2.41
CA TYR A 122 -10.33 -11.82 -2.00
C TYR A 122 -8.84 -11.87 -2.29
N LYS A 123 -8.26 -10.74 -2.72
CA LYS A 123 -6.81 -10.54 -2.78
C LYS A 123 -6.39 -9.49 -1.76
N PHE A 124 -5.38 -9.76 -0.95
CA PHE A 124 -5.00 -8.88 0.15
C PHE A 124 -3.52 -9.01 0.53
N ASN A 125 -2.94 -7.93 1.10
CA ASN A 125 -1.66 -8.02 1.82
C ASN A 125 -1.92 -8.40 3.29
N VAL A 126 -2.90 -7.75 3.90
CA VAL A 126 -3.43 -8.09 5.23
C VAL A 126 -4.95 -8.21 5.14
N ALA A 127 -5.53 -9.21 5.80
CA ALA A 127 -6.98 -9.43 5.80
C ALA A 127 -7.70 -8.53 6.81
N ARG A 128 -7.04 -8.27 7.93
CA ARG A 128 -7.55 -7.48 9.05
C ARG A 128 -6.73 -6.21 9.14
N ARG A 129 -7.40 -5.06 9.19
CA ARG A 129 -6.74 -3.76 9.24
C ARG A 129 -5.92 -3.63 10.52
N PHE A 130 -4.71 -3.11 10.43
CA PHE A 130 -3.95 -2.72 11.61
C PHE A 130 -4.49 -1.40 12.19
N SER A 131 -4.52 -1.27 13.51
CA SER A 131 -4.93 -0.04 14.20
C SER A 131 -3.71 0.74 14.65
N CYS A 132 -3.57 1.99 14.17
CA CYS A 132 -2.61 2.95 14.69
C CYS A 132 -3.08 3.55 16.03
N CYS A 133 -2.28 4.41 16.64
CA CYS A 133 -2.61 5.06 17.91
C CYS A 133 -3.97 5.77 17.87
N GLY A 134 -4.88 5.41 18.77
CA GLY A 134 -6.19 6.05 18.88
C GLY A 134 -7.18 5.67 17.77
N GLU A 135 -6.80 4.80 16.83
CA GLU A 135 -7.73 4.22 15.86
C GLU A 135 -8.53 3.07 16.49
N ARG A 136 -9.75 2.85 15.95
CA ARG A 136 -10.62 1.74 16.33
C ARG A 136 -9.99 0.42 15.93
N ARG A 137 -10.35 -0.66 16.63
CA ARG A 137 -9.93 -2.02 16.26
C ARG A 137 -10.56 -2.44 14.93
N TYR A 138 -9.91 -3.36 14.25
CA TYR A 138 -10.36 -3.87 12.95
C TYR A 138 -11.80 -4.40 12.95
N ASP A 139 -12.24 -5.01 14.05
CA ASP A 139 -13.55 -5.63 14.24
C ASP A 139 -14.64 -4.64 14.68
N GLU A 140 -14.24 -3.39 14.98
CA GLU A 140 -15.16 -2.31 15.29
C GLU A 140 -15.46 -1.46 14.04
N LEU A 141 -14.66 -1.56 12.98
CA LEU A 141 -14.83 -0.77 11.77
C LEU A 141 -16.08 -1.22 10.97
N PRO A 142 -16.76 -0.29 10.29
CA PRO A 142 -17.99 -0.60 9.54
C PRO A 142 -17.77 -1.51 8.33
N ASP A 143 -16.52 -1.62 7.85
CA ASP A 143 -16.13 -2.48 6.74
C ASP A 143 -15.74 -3.91 7.19
N TRP A 144 -15.87 -4.20 8.49
CA TRP A 144 -15.58 -5.53 9.03
C TRP A 144 -16.64 -6.54 8.58
N ASN A 145 -16.19 -7.56 7.86
CA ASN A 145 -16.98 -8.72 7.50
C ASN A 145 -16.56 -9.92 8.35
N ALA A 146 -17.28 -10.14 9.46
CA ALA A 146 -17.03 -11.26 10.37
C ALA A 146 -17.18 -12.64 9.69
N THR A 147 -18.07 -12.76 8.71
CA THR A 147 -18.32 -14.03 8.00
C THR A 147 -17.11 -14.43 7.16
N HIS A 148 -16.44 -13.48 6.53
CA HIS A 148 -15.31 -13.72 5.64
C HIS A 148 -13.96 -13.38 6.27
N ASP A 149 -13.98 -12.93 7.54
CA ASP A 149 -12.81 -12.57 8.34
C ASP A 149 -11.91 -11.50 7.68
N VAL A 150 -12.52 -10.52 7.01
CA VAL A 150 -11.83 -9.44 6.30
C VAL A 150 -12.40 -8.06 6.59
N ASN A 151 -11.56 -7.03 6.56
CA ASN A 151 -11.97 -5.64 6.37
C ASN A 151 -12.13 -5.40 4.86
N THR A 152 -13.34 -5.11 4.40
CA THR A 152 -13.64 -5.08 2.95
C THR A 152 -12.95 -3.94 2.21
N ASP A 153 -12.60 -2.85 2.90
CA ASP A 153 -11.90 -1.73 2.26
C ASP A 153 -10.42 -2.08 2.01
N MET A 154 -9.87 -3.06 2.73
CA MET A 154 -8.47 -3.50 2.71
C MET A 154 -8.13 -4.50 1.62
N VAL A 155 -9.13 -5.02 0.91
CA VAL A 155 -8.96 -6.13 -0.03
C VAL A 155 -9.42 -5.73 -1.42
N ILE A 156 -8.99 -6.48 -2.43
CA ILE A 156 -9.67 -6.53 -3.74
C ILE A 156 -10.68 -7.67 -3.66
N THR A 157 -11.95 -7.36 -3.86
CA THR A 157 -13.07 -8.30 -3.82
C THR A 157 -13.41 -8.73 -5.24
N CYS A 158 -13.34 -10.04 -5.50
CA CYS A 158 -13.68 -10.61 -6.81
C CYS A 158 -14.95 -11.44 -6.75
N THR A 159 -15.97 -11.01 -7.50
CA THR A 159 -17.31 -11.63 -7.55
C THR A 159 -17.73 -11.95 -8.97
N LEU A 160 -18.66 -12.88 -9.13
CA LEU A 160 -19.27 -13.20 -10.41
C LEU A 160 -20.23 -12.08 -10.84
N SER A 161 -20.12 -11.64 -12.09
CA SER A 161 -21.05 -10.71 -12.75
C SER A 161 -21.37 -11.24 -14.14
N GLY A 162 -22.58 -11.80 -14.29
CA GLY A 162 -22.94 -12.56 -15.49
C GLY A 162 -22.08 -13.82 -15.64
N SER A 163 -21.36 -13.93 -16.75
CA SER A 163 -20.44 -15.05 -17.03
C SER A 163 -18.96 -14.72 -16.76
N SER A 164 -18.67 -13.57 -16.15
CA SER A 164 -17.31 -13.08 -15.93
C SER A 164 -17.06 -12.74 -14.47
N ALA A 165 -15.80 -12.87 -14.03
CA ALA A 165 -15.37 -12.40 -12.72
C ALA A 165 -14.94 -10.93 -12.78
N ILE A 166 -15.53 -10.10 -11.91
CA ILE A 166 -15.17 -8.69 -11.73
C ILE A 166 -14.48 -8.55 -10.37
N CYS A 167 -13.40 -7.78 -10.32
CA CYS A 167 -12.64 -7.48 -9.12
C CYS A 167 -12.63 -5.97 -8.86
N ILE A 168 -12.98 -5.57 -7.64
CA ILE A 168 -13.04 -4.18 -7.18
C ILE A 168 -12.27 -3.97 -5.88
#